data_AF-A0A1B0D485-F1
#
_entry.id   AF-A0A1B0D485-F1
#
_cell.length_a   1.000
_cell.length_b   1.000
_cell.length_c   1.000
_cell.angle_alpha   90.00
_cell.angle_beta   90.00
_cell.angle_gamma   90.00
#
_symmetry.space_group_name_H-M   'P 1'
#
loop_
_entity.id
_entity.type
_entity.pdbx_description
1 polymer ?
#
loop_
_entity_poly.entity_id
_entity_poly.type
_entity_poly.pdbx_seq_one_letter_code
_entity_poly.pdbx_strand_id
1 'polypeptide(L)'
;MAKMKGQADLISWLSRPHLDDLGRLKLSIKVWNSIDYPNLSKHEILVRYFCSKLPDLCHLGENLSPDTEDFVNLWETIREFIELEHPIGAVTSETKSQLIEALVENLVKLDIKVLSVLKATTENTSFGSFFSSNVLVYGKLMRRYLISWRLILEGKCPTKESQKGITDDLLNNLKTFAQFQANNLAFRKIYLEHIHQPLTEL
;
A
#
# COMPACT_ATOMS: atom_id res chain seq x y z
N MET A 1 14.40 36.31 -0.78
CA MET A 1 14.24 34.95 -1.34
C MET A 1 13.95 34.00 -0.20
N ALA A 2 12.82 33.30 -0.22
CA ALA A 2 12.52 32.27 0.78
C ALA A 2 13.52 31.12 0.61
N LYS A 3 14.17 30.70 1.70
CA LYS A 3 15.11 29.57 1.71
C LYS A 3 14.32 28.31 1.34
N MET A 4 14.67 27.64 0.23
CA MET A 4 14.02 26.39 -0.15
C MET A 4 14.23 25.37 0.97
N LYS A 5 13.15 24.85 1.55
CA LYS A 5 13.20 23.88 2.65
C LYS A 5 13.71 22.55 2.10
N GLY A 6 14.75 22.01 2.73
CA GLY A 6 15.40 20.77 2.32
C GLY A 6 14.73 19.51 2.87
N GLN A 7 15.32 18.34 2.59
CA GLN A 7 14.87 17.04 3.12
C GLN A 7 14.81 17.01 4.65
N ALA A 8 15.85 17.52 5.31
CA ALA A 8 15.91 17.56 6.77
C ALA A 8 14.81 18.46 7.37
N ASP A 9 14.49 19.57 6.71
CA ASP A 9 13.41 20.46 7.12
C ASP A 9 12.05 19.78 6.98
N LEU A 10 11.82 19.06 5.88
CA LEU A 10 10.60 18.31 5.66
C LEU A 10 10.42 17.21 6.72
N ILE A 11 11.45 16.39 6.97
CA ILE A 11 11.39 15.31 7.97
C ILE A 11 11.18 15.87 9.38
N SER A 12 11.91 16.94 9.74
CA SER A 12 11.74 17.63 11.02
C SER A 12 10.31 18.18 11.17
N TRP A 13 9.77 18.74 10.10
CA TRP A 13 8.42 19.29 10.08
C TRP A 13 7.33 18.21 10.17
N LEU A 14 7.55 17.03 9.57
CA LEU A 14 6.67 15.87 9.72
C LEU A 14 6.77 15.25 11.11
N SER A 15 7.93 15.33 11.76
CA SER A 15 8.21 14.69 13.06
C SER A 15 7.95 15.61 14.26
N ARG A 16 7.00 16.54 14.12
CA ARG A 16 6.63 17.46 15.21
C ARG A 16 6.16 16.66 16.44
N PRO A 17 6.63 17.01 17.66
CA PRO A 17 6.38 16.22 18.86
C PRO A 17 4.92 16.23 19.32
N HIS A 18 4.12 17.21 18.89
CA HIS A 18 2.69 17.30 19.24
C HIS A 18 1.77 16.49 18.30
N LEU A 19 2.32 15.89 17.24
CA LEU A 19 1.55 15.03 16.34
C LEU A 19 1.75 13.58 16.73
N ASP A 20 0.65 12.84 16.83
CA ASP A 20 0.62 11.38 16.87
C ASP A 20 0.87 10.80 15.47
N ASP A 21 1.02 9.47 15.36
CA ASP A 21 1.39 8.84 14.09
C ASP A 21 0.36 9.09 12.98
N LEU A 22 -0.93 9.07 13.31
CA LEU A 22 -2.00 9.40 12.37
C LEU A 22 -1.95 10.88 11.95
N GLY A 23 -1.71 11.80 12.88
CA GLY A 23 -1.53 13.21 12.60
C GLY A 23 -0.34 13.48 11.67
N ARG A 24 0.76 12.75 11.84
CA ARG A 24 1.95 12.82 10.95
C ARG A 24 1.64 12.31 9.54
N LEU A 25 0.84 11.26 9.42
CA LEU A 25 0.39 10.76 8.12
C LEU A 25 -0.53 11.77 7.41
N LYS A 26 -1.55 12.29 8.11
CA LYS A 26 -2.44 13.34 7.58
C LYS A 26 -1.66 14.57 7.12
N LEU A 27 -0.61 14.92 7.86
CA LEU A 27 0.27 16.02 7.50
C LEU A 27 1.12 15.72 6.24
N SER A 28 1.59 14.48 6.09
CA SER A 28 2.29 14.01 4.89
C SER A 28 1.42 14.13 3.65
N ILE A 29 0.15 13.72 3.73
CA ILE A 29 -0.83 13.86 2.64
C ILE A 29 -1.02 15.34 2.27
N LYS A 30 -1.20 16.22 3.26
CA LYS A 30 -1.32 17.67 3.02
C LYS A 30 -0.11 18.27 2.31
N VAL A 31 1.09 17.75 2.56
CA VAL A 31 2.32 18.24 1.92
C VAL A 31 2.53 17.68 0.52
N TRP A 32 1.89 16.58 0.16
CA TRP A 32 2.08 15.93 -1.14
C TRP A 32 2.04 16.93 -2.31
N ASN A 33 1.01 17.78 -2.34
CA ASN A 33 0.81 18.82 -3.35
C ASN A 33 1.29 20.21 -2.93
N SER A 34 2.00 20.34 -1.81
CA SER A 34 2.45 21.65 -1.31
C SER A 34 3.49 22.29 -2.24
N ILE A 35 3.26 23.57 -2.53
CA ILE A 35 4.17 24.44 -3.30
C ILE A 35 5.43 24.80 -2.51
N ASP A 36 5.41 24.66 -1.17
CA ASP A 36 6.54 25.00 -0.29
C ASP A 36 7.73 24.03 -0.46
N TYR A 37 7.46 22.84 -1.02
CA TYR A 37 8.44 21.81 -1.32
C TYR A 37 8.35 21.45 -2.81
N PRO A 38 8.83 22.29 -3.74
CA PRO A 38 8.62 22.08 -5.17
C PRO A 38 9.48 20.98 -5.78
N ASN A 39 10.40 20.37 -5.01
CA ASN A 39 11.33 19.37 -5.52
C ASN A 39 10.65 18.00 -5.71
N LEU A 40 10.91 17.33 -6.84
CA LEU A 40 10.50 15.96 -7.13
C LEU A 40 10.90 14.98 -6.02
N SER A 41 12.01 15.25 -5.33
CA SER A 41 12.48 14.45 -4.18
C SER A 41 11.49 14.41 -3.02
N LYS A 42 10.49 15.31 -2.94
CA LYS A 42 9.51 15.29 -1.86
C LYS A 42 8.71 13.98 -1.83
N HIS A 43 8.33 13.45 -3.00
CA HIS A 43 7.49 12.25 -3.08
C HIS A 43 8.29 11.05 -2.56
N GLU A 44 9.53 10.90 -3.02
CA GLU A 44 10.47 9.90 -2.50
C GLU A 44 10.64 10.00 -0.98
N ILE A 45 10.84 11.21 -0.44
CA ILE A 45 11.01 11.42 1.01
C ILE A 45 9.73 11.06 1.77
N LEU A 46 8.56 11.47 1.29
CA LEU A 46 7.28 11.20 1.92
C LEU A 46 6.96 9.70 1.92
N VAL A 47 7.22 9.00 0.81
CA VAL A 47 7.02 7.55 0.72
C VAL A 47 7.98 6.82 1.66
N ARG A 48 9.28 7.16 1.65
CA ARG A 48 10.25 6.55 2.60
C ARG A 48 9.87 6.81 4.05
N TYR A 49 9.43 8.03 4.36
CA TYR A 49 8.95 8.38 5.70
C TYR A 49 7.75 7.53 6.08
N PHE A 50 6.77 7.40 5.19
CA PHE A 50 5.61 6.54 5.39
C PHE A 50 6.01 5.07 5.62
N CYS A 51 6.91 4.50 4.81
CA CYS A 51 7.42 3.15 5.02
C CYS A 51 8.00 2.96 6.42
N SER A 52 8.77 3.95 6.92
CA SER A 52 9.36 3.90 8.27
C SER A 52 8.34 4.01 9.40
N LYS A 53 7.13 4.52 9.12
CA LYS A 53 6.06 4.76 10.09
C LYS A 53 4.92 3.76 9.99
N LEU A 54 4.86 2.99 8.91
CA LEU A 54 3.84 1.98 8.69
C LEU A 54 3.75 0.95 9.82
N PRO A 55 4.85 0.43 10.40
CA PRO A 55 4.76 -0.48 11.54
C PRO A 55 4.06 0.14 12.75
N ASP A 56 4.39 1.40 13.09
CA ASP A 56 3.77 2.14 14.19
C ASP A 56 2.25 2.33 13.95
N LEU A 57 1.88 2.67 12.71
CA LEU A 57 0.48 2.84 12.28
C LEU A 57 -0.30 1.50 12.31
N CYS A 58 0.32 0.41 11.87
CA CYS A 58 -0.31 -0.91 11.91
C CYS A 58 -0.51 -1.38 13.36
N HIS A 59 0.47 -1.17 14.24
CA HIS A 59 0.34 -1.47 15.65
C HIS A 59 -0.77 -0.66 16.34
N LEU A 60 -0.91 0.63 15.98
CA LEU A 60 -2.05 1.42 16.41
C LEU A 60 -3.38 0.79 15.96
N GLY A 61 -3.46 0.38 14.69
CA GLY A 61 -4.66 -0.26 14.12
C GLY A 61 -5.00 -1.62 14.74
N GLU A 62 -4.01 -2.38 15.22
CA GLU A 62 -4.23 -3.63 15.95
C GLU A 62 -4.98 -3.41 17.27
N ASN A 63 -4.63 -2.34 17.99
CA ASN A 63 -5.19 -1.98 19.28
C ASN A 63 -6.59 -1.33 19.20
N LEU A 64 -7.06 -0.99 17.99
CA LEU A 64 -8.39 -0.40 17.77
C LEU A 64 -9.43 -1.47 17.41
N SER A 65 -10.67 -1.28 17.87
CA SER A 65 -11.78 -2.14 17.46
C SER A 65 -12.21 -1.82 16.01
N PRO A 66 -12.46 -2.82 15.14
CA PRO A 66 -12.81 -2.60 13.73
C PRO A 66 -14.02 -1.67 13.51
N ASP A 67 -14.96 -1.64 14.45
CA ASP A 67 -16.20 -0.87 14.35
C ASP A 67 -16.07 0.59 14.84
N THR A 68 -14.87 1.02 15.22
CA THR A 68 -14.63 2.39 15.75
C THR A 68 -14.32 3.38 14.64
N GLU A 69 -14.74 4.63 14.84
CA GLU A 69 -14.39 5.74 13.94
C GLU A 69 -12.87 5.90 13.81
N ASP A 70 -12.12 5.72 14.91
CA ASP A 70 -10.67 5.79 14.91
C ASP A 70 -10.02 4.73 14.01
N PHE A 71 -10.53 3.49 14.04
CA PHE A 71 -10.05 2.42 13.16
C PHE A 71 -10.33 2.75 11.69
N VAL A 72 -11.55 3.18 11.39
CA VAL A 72 -11.94 3.55 10.02
C VAL A 72 -11.07 4.70 9.51
N ASN A 73 -10.94 5.77 10.30
CA ASN A 73 -10.15 6.95 9.98
C ASN A 73 -8.67 6.62 9.76
N LEU A 74 -8.07 5.74 10.57
CA LEU A 74 -6.68 5.29 10.38
C LEU A 74 -6.49 4.60 9.02
N TRP A 75 -7.28 3.57 8.73
CA TRP A 75 -7.11 2.78 7.51
C TRP A 75 -7.51 3.55 6.25
N GLU A 76 -8.49 4.44 6.34
CA GLU A 76 -8.84 5.34 5.24
C GLU A 76 -7.73 6.36 4.96
N THR A 77 -7.07 6.88 6.00
CA THR A 77 -5.92 7.78 5.83
C THR A 77 -4.72 7.05 5.21
N ILE A 78 -4.45 5.80 5.63
CA ILE A 78 -3.42 4.96 5.01
C ILE A 78 -3.73 4.72 3.52
N ARG A 79 -4.98 4.36 3.22
CA ARG A 79 -5.43 4.17 1.84
C ARG A 79 -5.28 5.45 1.01
N GLU A 80 -5.72 6.59 1.54
CA GLU A 80 -5.60 7.89 0.88
C GLU A 80 -4.15 8.17 0.50
N PHE A 81 -3.19 7.93 1.41
CA PHE A 81 -1.77 8.08 1.11
C PHE A 81 -1.31 7.16 -0.03
N ILE A 82 -1.75 5.90 -0.04
CA ILE A 82 -1.42 4.93 -1.10
C ILE A 82 -2.02 5.32 -2.44
N GLU A 83 -3.19 5.94 -2.47
CA GLU A 83 -3.88 6.39 -3.70
C GLU A 83 -3.23 7.65 -4.30
N LEU A 84 -2.32 8.31 -3.60
CA LEU A 84 -1.65 9.51 -4.11
C LEU A 84 -0.84 9.22 -5.37
N GLU A 85 -1.19 9.90 -6.45
CA GLU A 85 -0.44 9.85 -7.70
C GLU A 85 0.82 10.72 -7.62
N HIS A 86 1.88 10.30 -8.28
CA HIS A 86 3.11 11.08 -8.42
C HIS A 86 3.65 11.03 -9.86
N PRO A 87 4.42 12.03 -10.30
CA PRO A 87 5.06 12.01 -11.60
C PRO A 87 5.93 10.77 -11.81
N ILE A 88 6.08 10.35 -13.08
CA ILE A 88 7.00 9.26 -13.45
C ILE A 88 8.42 9.62 -13.00
N GLY A 89 9.08 8.70 -12.30
CA GLY A 89 10.43 8.90 -11.79
C GLY A 89 10.52 9.73 -10.49
N ALA A 90 9.41 10.26 -9.97
CA ALA A 90 9.40 10.99 -8.70
C ALA A 90 9.66 10.08 -7.47
N VAL A 91 9.34 8.79 -7.62
CA VAL A 91 9.61 7.74 -6.63
C VAL A 91 10.39 6.63 -7.31
N THR A 92 11.52 6.23 -6.72
CA THR A 92 12.42 5.21 -7.26
C THR A 92 11.80 3.81 -7.17
N SER A 93 12.22 2.90 -8.04
CA SER A 93 11.80 1.49 -7.97
C SER A 93 12.14 0.86 -6.62
N GLU A 94 13.28 1.22 -6.03
CA GLU A 94 13.67 0.75 -4.69
C GLU A 94 12.66 1.17 -3.63
N THR A 95 12.29 2.45 -3.58
CA THR A 95 11.31 2.96 -2.61
C THR A 95 9.91 2.37 -2.83
N LYS A 96 9.51 2.13 -4.10
CA LYS A 96 8.26 1.41 -4.40
C LYS A 96 8.30 -0.02 -3.88
N SER A 97 9.41 -0.74 -4.06
CA SER A 97 9.59 -2.09 -3.50
C SER A 97 9.49 -2.06 -1.97
N GLN A 98 10.20 -1.13 -1.31
CA GLN A 98 10.16 -0.96 0.14
C GLN A 98 8.74 -0.71 0.65
N LEU A 99 7.97 0.15 -0.03
CA LEU A 99 6.58 0.41 0.31
C LEU A 99 5.72 -0.87 0.27
N ILE A 100 5.82 -1.61 -0.83
CA ILE A 100 5.01 -2.81 -1.02
C ILE A 100 5.42 -3.90 -0.04
N GLU A 101 6.72 -4.08 0.20
CA GLU A 101 7.21 -5.04 1.19
C GLU A 101 6.75 -4.67 2.61
N ALA A 102 6.83 -3.38 2.97
CA ALA A 102 6.32 -2.91 4.26
C ALA A 102 4.80 -3.14 4.39
N LEU A 103 4.01 -2.93 3.33
CA LEU A 103 2.57 -3.24 3.34
C LEU A 103 2.32 -4.74 3.49
N VAL A 104 3.05 -5.59 2.77
CA VAL A 104 2.90 -7.05 2.84
C VAL A 104 3.23 -7.58 4.24
N GLU A 105 4.30 -7.07 4.85
CA GLU A 105 4.79 -7.51 6.15
C GLU A 105 3.93 -7.02 7.31
N ASN A 106 3.46 -5.77 7.28
CA ASN A 106 2.82 -5.13 8.43
C ASN A 106 1.28 -5.22 8.42
N LEU A 107 0.63 -5.39 7.26
CA LEU A 107 -0.83 -5.48 7.18
C LEU A 107 -1.36 -6.87 7.56
N VAL A 108 -1.26 -7.23 8.84
CA VAL A 108 -1.61 -8.56 9.39
C VAL A 108 -3.07 -8.71 9.84
N LYS A 109 -3.77 -7.61 10.09
CA LYS A 109 -5.15 -7.63 10.59
C LYS A 109 -6.15 -7.96 9.48
N LEU A 110 -7.10 -8.84 9.81
CA LEU A 110 -8.12 -9.33 8.88
C LEU A 110 -9.35 -8.42 8.94
N ASP A 111 -9.36 -7.40 8.08
CA ASP A 111 -10.49 -6.49 7.98
C ASP A 111 -10.65 -5.91 6.56
N ILE A 112 -11.88 -5.58 6.16
CA ILE A 112 -12.20 -5.04 4.84
C ILE A 112 -11.51 -3.70 4.57
N LYS A 113 -11.29 -2.87 5.59
CA LYS A 113 -10.58 -1.59 5.49
C LYS A 113 -9.08 -1.83 5.27
N VAL A 114 -8.49 -2.81 5.95
CA VAL A 114 -7.10 -3.23 5.69
C VAL A 114 -6.95 -3.77 4.27
N LEU A 115 -7.90 -4.59 3.83
CA LEU A 115 -7.93 -5.13 2.47
C LEU A 115 -8.00 -4.02 1.40
N SER A 116 -8.75 -2.95 1.68
CA SER A 116 -8.88 -1.81 0.76
C SER A 116 -7.56 -1.09 0.48
N VAL A 117 -6.58 -1.16 1.40
CA VAL A 117 -5.22 -0.63 1.19
C VAL A 117 -4.46 -1.47 0.16
N LEU A 118 -4.55 -2.80 0.26
CA LEU A 118 -3.93 -3.71 -0.72
C LEU A 118 -4.57 -3.53 -2.11
N LYS A 119 -5.90 -3.40 -2.14
CA LYS A 119 -6.64 -3.08 -3.37
C LYS A 119 -6.15 -1.79 -4.01
N ALA A 120 -6.11 -0.69 -3.25
CA ALA A 120 -5.63 0.61 -3.73
C ALA A 120 -4.20 0.53 -4.28
N THR A 121 -3.34 -0.26 -3.63
CA THR A 121 -1.95 -0.47 -4.10
C THR A 121 -1.93 -1.14 -5.48
N THR A 122 -2.80 -2.14 -5.71
CA THR A 122 -2.87 -2.83 -7.01
C THR A 122 -3.50 -1.99 -8.12
N GLU A 123 -4.37 -1.04 -7.78
CA GLU A 123 -5.12 -0.22 -8.73
C GLU A 123 -4.44 1.12 -9.04
N ASN A 124 -3.51 1.57 -8.18
CA ASN A 124 -2.81 2.82 -8.40
C ASN A 124 -1.91 2.74 -9.65
N THR A 125 -2.24 3.61 -10.61
CA THR A 125 -1.58 3.74 -11.92
C THR A 125 -0.07 4.02 -11.81
N SER A 126 0.36 4.65 -10.71
CA SER A 126 1.77 4.93 -10.39
C SER A 126 2.61 3.65 -10.20
N PHE A 127 1.97 2.50 -9.95
CA PHE A 127 2.64 1.20 -9.80
C PHE A 127 2.49 0.28 -11.03
N GLY A 128 1.62 0.59 -11.99
CA GLY A 128 1.30 -0.30 -13.11
C GLY A 128 2.53 -0.75 -13.91
N SER A 129 3.39 0.20 -14.32
CA SER A 129 4.65 -0.10 -15.02
C SER A 129 5.75 -0.66 -14.11
N PHE A 130 5.67 -0.40 -12.81
CA PHE A 130 6.60 -0.93 -11.84
C PHE A 130 6.39 -2.45 -11.66
N PHE A 131 5.14 -2.90 -11.56
CA PHE A 131 4.82 -4.31 -11.37
C PHE A 131 5.26 -5.17 -12.55
N SER A 132 5.11 -4.69 -13.79
CA SER A 132 5.58 -5.43 -14.97
C SER A 132 7.11 -5.65 -14.96
N SER A 133 7.85 -4.74 -14.31
CA SER A 133 9.31 -4.80 -14.18
C SER A 133 9.78 -5.52 -12.90
N ASN A 134 8.93 -5.62 -11.87
CA ASN A 134 9.26 -6.12 -10.53
C ASN A 134 8.29 -7.22 -10.09
N VAL A 135 8.30 -8.32 -10.84
CA VAL A 135 7.32 -9.40 -10.75
C VAL A 135 7.28 -10.09 -9.38
N LEU A 136 8.43 -10.25 -8.72
CA LEU A 136 8.51 -10.85 -7.38
C LEU A 136 7.73 -10.01 -6.35
N VAL A 137 7.93 -8.69 -6.36
CA VAL A 137 7.27 -7.76 -5.42
C VAL A 137 5.76 -7.78 -5.64
N TYR A 138 5.33 -7.75 -6.90
CA TYR A 138 3.91 -7.89 -7.24
C TYR A 138 3.34 -9.25 -6.77
N GLY A 139 4.08 -10.34 -6.96
CA GLY A 139 3.66 -11.67 -6.52
C GLY A 139 3.44 -11.76 -5.01
N LYS A 140 4.34 -11.15 -4.21
CA LYS A 140 4.18 -11.05 -2.75
C LYS A 140 2.91 -10.26 -2.38
N LEU A 141 2.68 -9.11 -3.02
CA LEU A 141 1.50 -8.29 -2.81
C LEU A 141 0.21 -9.05 -3.13
N MET A 142 0.15 -9.71 -4.29
CA MET A 142 -1.03 -10.49 -4.71
C MET A 142 -1.28 -11.69 -3.81
N ARG A 143 -0.23 -12.41 -3.39
CA ARG A 143 -0.36 -13.48 -2.41
C ARG A 143 -1.02 -12.98 -1.13
N ARG A 144 -0.54 -11.85 -0.60
CA ARG A 144 -1.10 -11.25 0.60
C ARG A 144 -2.55 -10.85 0.39
N TYR A 145 -2.86 -10.20 -0.72
CA TYR A 145 -4.23 -9.77 -1.03
C TYR A 145 -5.19 -10.98 -1.13
N LEU A 146 -4.80 -12.06 -1.81
CA LEU A 146 -5.59 -13.29 -1.91
C LEU A 146 -5.81 -13.99 -0.56
N ILE A 147 -4.75 -14.09 0.27
CA ILE A 147 -4.84 -14.68 1.61
C ILE A 147 -5.80 -13.85 2.47
N SER A 148 -5.63 -12.53 2.52
CA SER A 148 -6.49 -11.64 3.30
C SER A 148 -7.94 -11.73 2.84
N TRP A 149 -8.18 -11.81 1.53
CA TRP A 149 -9.53 -11.97 1.00
C TRP A 149 -10.18 -13.30 1.38
N ARG A 150 -9.44 -14.40 1.25
CA ARG A 150 -9.91 -15.74 1.66
C ARG A 150 -10.30 -15.75 3.14
N LEU A 151 -9.47 -15.18 4.01
CA LEU A 151 -9.72 -15.17 5.44
C LEU A 151 -10.96 -14.32 5.80
N ILE A 152 -11.20 -13.22 5.09
CA ILE A 152 -12.43 -12.43 5.24
C ILE A 152 -13.67 -13.26 4.82
N LEU A 153 -13.57 -14.04 3.74
CA LEU A 153 -14.64 -14.93 3.31
C LEU A 153 -14.95 -16.02 4.34
N GLU A 154 -13.93 -16.57 5.01
CA GLU A 154 -14.06 -17.65 6.01
C GLU A 154 -14.60 -17.16 7.37
N GLY A 155 -14.36 -15.90 7.76
CA GLY A 155 -14.67 -15.39 9.11
C GLY A 155 -16.07 -14.80 9.29
N LYS A 156 -16.31 -13.61 8.73
CA LYS A 156 -17.59 -12.87 8.78
C LYS A 156 -17.71 -12.05 7.50
N CYS A 157 -18.54 -12.54 6.59
CA CYS A 157 -18.63 -12.00 5.25
C CYS A 157 -19.22 -10.58 5.21
N PRO A 158 -18.66 -9.65 4.41
CA PRO A 158 -19.37 -8.47 3.96
C PRO A 158 -20.51 -8.89 3.00
N THR A 159 -21.43 -8.01 2.63
CA THR A 159 -22.60 -8.35 1.78
C THR A 159 -22.20 -9.03 0.46
N LYS A 160 -23.03 -9.93 -0.09
CA LYS A 160 -22.72 -10.68 -1.33
C LYS A 160 -22.26 -9.81 -2.50
N GLU A 161 -22.81 -8.60 -2.64
CA GLU A 161 -22.45 -7.65 -3.69
C GLU A 161 -21.01 -7.14 -3.55
N SER A 162 -20.59 -6.81 -2.32
CA SER A 162 -19.21 -6.40 -2.03
C SER A 162 -18.20 -7.53 -2.27
N GLN A 163 -18.60 -8.78 -2.01
CA GLN A 163 -17.74 -9.95 -2.27
C GLN A 163 -17.48 -10.17 -3.76
N LYS A 164 -18.53 -10.03 -4.57
CA LYS A 164 -18.41 -10.18 -6.02
C LYS A 164 -17.47 -9.13 -6.60
N GLY A 165 -17.64 -7.86 -6.23
CA GLY A 165 -16.77 -6.77 -6.69
C GLY A 165 -15.30 -7.01 -6.37
N ILE A 166 -14.97 -7.34 -5.11
CA ILE A 166 -13.58 -7.61 -4.70
C ILE A 166 -13.01 -8.82 -5.43
N THR A 167 -13.81 -9.87 -5.63
CA THR A 167 -13.39 -11.08 -6.35
C THR A 167 -13.14 -10.80 -7.82
N ASP A 168 -14.03 -10.06 -8.49
CA ASP A 168 -13.90 -9.69 -9.89
C ASP A 168 -12.66 -8.81 -10.10
N ASP A 169 -12.40 -7.85 -9.19
CA ASP A 169 -11.20 -7.00 -9.22
C ASP A 169 -9.90 -7.81 -9.05
N LEU A 170 -9.87 -8.74 -8.10
CA LEU A 170 -8.73 -9.66 -7.89
C LEU A 170 -8.44 -10.51 -9.13
N LEU A 171 -9.48 -11.11 -9.72
CA LEU A 171 -9.36 -11.92 -10.92
C LEU A 171 -8.90 -11.07 -12.12
N ASN A 172 -9.41 -9.84 -12.25
CA ASN A 172 -9.01 -8.93 -13.31
C ASN A 172 -7.54 -8.51 -13.17
N ASN A 173 -7.09 -8.20 -11.96
CA ASN A 173 -5.70 -7.87 -11.68
C ASN A 173 -4.76 -9.04 -12.00
N LEU A 174 -5.11 -10.26 -11.58
CA LEU A 174 -4.36 -11.48 -11.92
C LEU A 174 -4.31 -11.72 -13.43
N LYS A 175 -5.45 -11.58 -14.13
CA LYS A 175 -5.53 -11.78 -15.59
C LYS A 175 -4.68 -10.75 -16.33
N THR A 176 -4.82 -9.49 -15.98
CA THR A 176 -4.06 -8.37 -16.56
C THR A 176 -2.56 -8.61 -16.38
N PHE A 177 -2.15 -8.99 -15.17
CA PHE A 177 -0.75 -9.27 -14.90
C PHE A 177 -0.21 -10.52 -15.61
N ALA A 178 -0.98 -11.61 -15.66
CA ALA A 178 -0.62 -12.81 -16.38
C ALA A 178 -0.45 -12.57 -17.89
N GLN A 179 -1.26 -11.68 -18.48
CA GLN A 179 -1.12 -11.27 -19.88
C GLN A 179 0.21 -10.54 -20.13
N PHE A 180 0.62 -9.65 -19.24
CA PHE A 180 1.90 -8.95 -19.35
C PHE A 180 3.12 -9.86 -19.17
N GLN A 181 2.92 -11.06 -18.63
CA GLN A 181 3.99 -11.96 -18.21
C GLN A 181 3.89 -13.37 -18.83
N ALA A 182 3.04 -13.56 -19.85
CA ALA A 182 2.71 -14.88 -20.41
C ALA A 182 3.93 -15.68 -20.91
N ASN A 183 5.04 -15.01 -21.25
CA ASN A 183 6.30 -15.62 -21.67
C ASN A 183 7.45 -15.45 -20.67
N ASN A 184 7.19 -14.93 -19.46
CA ASN A 184 8.22 -14.68 -18.45
C ASN A 184 8.37 -15.90 -17.53
N LEU A 185 9.49 -16.63 -17.67
CA LEU A 185 9.81 -17.78 -16.82
C LEU A 185 9.90 -17.42 -15.33
N ALA A 186 10.38 -16.21 -15.01
CA ALA A 186 10.40 -15.73 -13.64
C ALA A 186 8.98 -15.54 -13.11
N PHE A 187 8.05 -15.01 -13.91
CA PHE A 187 6.64 -14.93 -13.52
C PHE A 187 6.02 -16.30 -13.31
N ARG A 188 6.26 -17.27 -14.21
CA ARG A 188 5.74 -18.63 -14.02
C ARG A 188 6.18 -19.22 -12.68
N LYS A 189 7.45 -19.00 -12.31
CA LYS A 189 8.00 -19.41 -11.01
C LYS A 189 7.30 -18.69 -9.86
N ILE A 190 7.20 -17.35 -9.89
CA ILE A 190 6.53 -16.55 -8.85
C ILE A 190 5.04 -16.90 -8.72
N TYR A 191 4.34 -17.11 -9.83
CA TYR A 191 2.96 -17.55 -9.83
C TYR A 191 2.83 -18.90 -9.13
N LEU A 192 3.67 -19.88 -9.45
CA LEU A 192 3.65 -21.18 -8.78
C LEU A 192 4.05 -21.11 -7.30
N GLU A 193 5.05 -20.31 -6.94
CA GLU A 193 5.62 -20.23 -5.59
C GLU A 193 4.82 -19.34 -4.64
N HIS A 194 4.16 -18.30 -5.13
CA HIS A 194 3.51 -17.31 -4.27
C HIS A 194 2.01 -17.19 -4.50
N ILE A 195 1.51 -17.43 -5.72
CA ILE A 195 0.10 -17.17 -6.05
C ILE A 195 -0.74 -18.45 -6.10
N HIS A 196 -0.21 -19.51 -6.72
CA HIS A 196 -0.88 -20.79 -6.95
C HIS A 196 -0.55 -21.84 -5.89
N GLN A 197 0.41 -21.58 -4.98
CA GLN A 197 0.62 -22.48 -3.86
C GLN A 197 -0.71 -22.75 -3.16
N PRO A 198 -1.04 -24.02 -2.86
CA PRO A 198 -2.20 -24.34 -2.06
C PRO A 198 -2.17 -23.47 -0.80
N LEU A 199 -3.21 -22.67 -0.60
CA LEU A 199 -3.33 -21.79 0.57
C LEU A 199 -3.49 -22.60 1.89
N THR A 200 -3.24 -23.92 1.87
CA THR A 200 -3.31 -24.87 2.97
C THR A 200 -2.09 -24.88 3.89
N GLU A 201 -1.03 -24.14 3.55
CA GLU A 201 0.13 -23.93 4.44
C GLU A 201 0.06 -22.53 5.08
N LEU A 202 -0.87 -22.36 6.03
CA LEU A 202 -0.86 -21.33 7.06
C LEU A 202 -1.40 -21.93 8.36
#